data_AF-A0A401LZY4-F1
#
_entry.id   AF-A0A401LZY4-F1
#
_cell.length_a   1.000
_cell.length_b   1.000
_cell.length_c   1.000
_cell.angle_alpha   90.00
_cell.angle_beta   90.00
_cell.angle_gamma   90.00
#
_symmetry.space_group_name_H-M   'P 1'
#
loop_
_entity.id
_entity.type
_entity.pdbx_description
1 polymer ?
#
loop_
_entity_poly.entity_id
_entity_poly.type
_entity_poly.pdbx_seq_one_letter_code
_entity_poly.pdbx_strand_id
1 'polypeptide(L)'
;MGRFSGYYYADSTINGFSHTHISGTGCCDYGDVLLMPTVGKQQYITTDPESQRLAYASSFSHQNETAEPGYYSVFLDTYQVKAELTSTKRGALHRYTFPESKEAGFILDLDYSLQRQINSEMEIEVISDTEICGHKKQCIGLLTNILISMPSSQSLSPTL
;
A
#
# COMPACT_ATOMS: atom_id res chain seq x y z
N MET A 1 -10.84 -15.01 7.27
CA MET A 1 -10.84 -15.53 5.89
C MET A 1 -9.85 -14.68 5.10
N GLY A 2 -8.79 -15.28 4.55
CA GLY A 2 -7.61 -14.53 4.09
C GLY A 2 -7.85 -13.75 2.79
N ARG A 3 -7.39 -12.50 2.77
CA ARG A 3 -7.43 -11.59 1.62
C ARG A 3 -6.13 -11.75 0.82
N PHE A 4 -6.03 -12.83 0.06
CA PHE A 4 -4.74 -13.21 -0.54
C PHE A 4 -4.36 -12.43 -1.81
N SER A 5 -5.32 -11.77 -2.47
CA SER A 5 -5.12 -10.97 -3.69
C SER A 5 -5.22 -9.45 -3.49
N GLY A 6 -5.57 -8.99 -2.28
CA GLY A 6 -5.82 -7.57 -1.98
C GLY A 6 -7.25 -7.07 -2.25
N TYR A 7 -8.15 -7.91 -2.77
CA TYR A 7 -9.58 -7.59 -2.97
C TYR A 7 -10.48 -8.71 -2.42
N TYR A 8 -11.59 -8.34 -1.80
CA TYR A 8 -12.64 -9.26 -1.39
C TYR A 8 -14.01 -8.70 -1.78
N TYR A 9 -14.79 -9.46 -2.54
CA TYR A 9 -16.06 -8.96 -3.10
C TYR A 9 -17.09 -8.54 -2.05
N ALA A 10 -17.01 -9.01 -0.80
CA ALA A 10 -17.93 -8.51 0.24
C ALA A 10 -17.46 -7.17 0.85
N ASP A 11 -16.32 -6.62 0.42
CA ASP A 11 -15.84 -5.33 0.89
C ASP A 11 -16.61 -4.19 0.23
N SER A 12 -16.91 -3.17 1.04
CA SER A 12 -17.53 -1.93 0.60
C SER A 12 -16.55 -0.75 0.60
N THR A 13 -15.26 -1.03 0.77
CA THR A 13 -14.20 -0.01 0.84
C THR A 13 -12.98 -0.38 0.02
N ILE A 14 -12.39 0.59 -0.67
CA ILE A 14 -11.13 0.50 -1.39
C ILE A 14 -10.08 1.34 -0.66
N ASN A 15 -8.97 0.71 -0.27
CA ASN A 15 -7.83 1.40 0.33
C ASN A 15 -6.98 2.14 -0.71
N GLY A 16 -6.98 1.70 -1.96
CA GLY A 16 -6.25 2.31 -3.06
C GLY A 16 -6.00 1.30 -4.19
N PHE A 17 -5.22 1.71 -5.17
CA PHE A 17 -4.87 0.87 -6.33
C PHE A 17 -3.36 0.62 -6.34
N SER A 18 -2.96 -0.63 -6.14
CA SER A 18 -1.55 -1.05 -6.15
C SER A 18 -1.18 -1.69 -7.49
N HIS A 19 0.11 -1.67 -7.82
CA HIS A 19 0.59 -2.04 -9.17
C HIS A 19 1.07 -3.48 -9.28
N THR A 20 1.25 -4.17 -8.16
CA THR A 20 1.69 -5.57 -8.10
C THR A 20 0.66 -6.39 -7.33
N HIS A 21 0.02 -7.35 -7.99
CA HIS A 21 -0.93 -8.28 -7.36
C HIS A 21 -0.61 -9.70 -7.80
N ILE A 22 -0.55 -10.65 -6.88
CA ILE A 22 -0.58 -12.07 -7.24
C ILE A 22 -2.04 -12.51 -7.37
N SER A 23 -2.36 -13.11 -8.52
CA SER A 23 -3.62 -13.80 -8.72
C SER A 23 -3.46 -15.29 -8.38
N GLY A 24 -4.21 -15.78 -7.38
CA GLY A 24 -4.39 -17.22 -7.14
C GLY A 24 -3.39 -17.95 -6.25
N THR A 25 -2.58 -17.27 -5.41
CA THR A 25 -1.72 -17.95 -4.43
C THR A 25 -2.32 -17.95 -3.02
N GLY A 26 -2.18 -19.06 -2.30
CA GLY A 26 -2.51 -19.18 -0.86
C GLY A 26 -1.54 -18.45 0.08
N CYS A 27 -0.85 -17.42 -0.43
CA CYS A 27 0.09 -16.55 0.28
C CYS A 27 0.09 -15.19 -0.45
N CYS A 28 -0.21 -14.10 0.27
CA CYS A 28 -0.12 -12.74 -0.29
C CYS A 28 1.35 -12.31 -0.34
N ASP A 29 1.90 -12.18 -1.53
CA ASP A 29 3.13 -11.42 -1.75
C ASP A 29 2.80 -10.33 -2.78
N TYR A 30 3.51 -9.20 -2.76
CA TYR A 30 3.21 -7.97 -3.53
C TYR A 30 2.00 -7.12 -3.02
N GLY A 31 1.74 -5.98 -3.67
CA GLY A 31 0.82 -4.92 -3.22
C GLY A 31 1.50 -3.54 -3.17
N ASP A 32 2.63 -3.41 -3.84
CA ASP A 32 3.52 -2.27 -3.71
C ASP A 32 3.03 -1.08 -4.54
N VAL A 33 3.35 0.11 -4.04
CA VAL A 33 2.96 1.40 -4.62
C VAL A 33 1.44 1.54 -4.68
N LEU A 34 0.83 1.71 -3.51
CA LEU A 34 -0.60 1.96 -3.38
C LEU A 34 -0.87 3.44 -3.67
N LEU A 35 -1.60 3.70 -4.76
CA LEU A 35 -2.00 5.05 -5.15
C LEU A 35 -3.49 5.24 -4.88
N MET A 36 -3.84 6.29 -4.13
CA MET A 36 -5.23 6.65 -3.87
C MET A 36 -5.50 8.10 -4.29
N PRO A 37 -6.46 8.35 -5.21
CA PRO A 37 -6.94 9.70 -5.47
C PRO A 37 -7.82 10.18 -4.30
N THR A 38 -7.63 11.42 -3.87
CA THR A 38 -8.34 12.00 -2.73
C THR A 38 -8.85 13.39 -3.05
N VAL A 39 -9.95 13.78 -2.41
CA VAL A 39 -10.48 15.15 -2.42
C VAL A 39 -10.69 15.60 -0.98
N GLY A 40 -10.22 16.81 -0.67
CA GLY A 40 -10.31 17.40 0.66
C GLY A 40 -9.04 17.16 1.49
N LYS A 41 -9.12 17.46 2.79
CA LYS A 41 -8.00 17.27 3.72
C LYS A 41 -7.54 15.80 3.75
N GLN A 42 -6.32 15.58 3.28
CA GLN A 42 -5.69 14.27 3.25
C GLN A 42 -5.39 13.76 4.67
N GLN A 43 -5.88 12.56 4.98
CA GLN A 43 -5.60 11.85 6.24
C GLN A 43 -4.93 10.52 5.90
N TYR A 44 -3.73 10.29 6.44
CA TYR A 44 -2.92 9.11 6.13
C TYR A 44 -2.56 8.28 7.37
N ILE A 45 -2.91 8.74 8.56
CA ILE A 45 -2.65 8.02 9.82
C ILE A 45 -3.89 7.22 10.19
N THR A 46 -3.81 5.89 10.07
CA THR A 46 -4.85 4.98 10.55
C THR A 46 -4.78 4.89 12.08
N THR A 47 -5.84 5.31 12.76
CA THR A 47 -5.87 5.39 14.24
C THR A 47 -6.30 4.09 14.91
N ASP A 48 -6.82 3.13 14.15
CA ASP A 48 -7.21 1.80 14.63
C ASP A 48 -6.25 0.74 14.05
N PRO A 49 -5.30 0.21 14.83
CA PRO A 49 -4.33 -0.79 14.37
C PRO A 49 -4.95 -2.13 13.97
N GLU A 50 -6.15 -2.44 14.45
CA GLU A 50 -6.89 -3.67 14.14
C GLU A 50 -7.72 -3.53 12.86
N SER A 51 -8.02 -2.30 12.45
CA SER A 51 -8.71 -2.01 11.20
C SER A 51 -7.82 -2.26 9.99
N GLN A 52 -8.34 -3.04 9.04
CA GLN A 52 -7.73 -3.19 7.71
C GLN A 52 -8.05 -2.02 6.78
N ARG A 53 -8.96 -1.13 7.18
CA ARG A 53 -9.34 0.08 6.46
C ARG A 53 -8.35 1.20 6.80
N LEU A 54 -7.73 1.75 5.77
CA LEU A 54 -6.80 2.87 5.89
C LEU A 54 -7.55 4.20 6.07
N ALA A 55 -6.88 5.21 6.63
CA ALA A 55 -7.45 6.54 6.87
C ALA A 55 -7.99 7.22 5.60
N TYR A 56 -7.43 6.87 4.44
CA TYR A 56 -7.81 7.40 3.12
C TYR A 56 -8.66 6.43 2.29
N ALA A 57 -9.18 5.36 2.90
CA ALA A 57 -10.03 4.42 2.18
C ALA A 57 -11.35 5.08 1.77
N SER A 58 -11.76 4.85 0.52
CA SER A 58 -13.06 5.27 0.03
C SER A 58 -14.07 4.14 0.12
N SER A 59 -15.31 4.47 0.48
CA SER A 59 -16.44 3.60 0.17
C SER A 59 -16.66 3.49 -1.34
N PHE A 60 -17.22 2.36 -1.79
CA PHE A 60 -17.69 2.16 -3.16
C PHE A 60 -18.88 1.19 -3.17
N SER A 61 -19.54 1.10 -4.32
CA SER A 61 -20.61 0.15 -4.59
C SER A 61 -20.32 -0.65 -5.86
N HIS A 62 -20.56 -1.96 -5.84
CA HIS A 62 -20.46 -2.81 -7.03
C HIS A 62 -21.42 -2.39 -8.16
N GLN A 63 -22.47 -1.63 -7.85
CA GLN A 63 -23.36 -1.06 -8.88
C GLN A 63 -22.63 -0.02 -9.75
N ASN A 64 -21.59 0.62 -9.19
CA ASN A 64 -20.76 1.62 -9.84
C ASN A 64 -19.34 1.07 -10.11
N GLU A 65 -19.21 -0.25 -10.22
CA GLU A 65 -17.96 -0.96 -10.53
C GLU A 65 -18.13 -1.70 -11.86
N THR A 66 -17.08 -1.70 -12.68
CA THR A 66 -17.04 -2.43 -13.95
C THR A 66 -15.66 -3.02 -14.14
N ALA A 67 -15.62 -4.30 -14.48
CA ALA A 67 -14.38 -5.03 -14.76
C ALA A 67 -14.53 -5.83 -16.05
N GLU A 68 -13.59 -5.67 -16.96
CA GLU A 68 -13.49 -6.41 -18.21
C GLU A 68 -12.01 -6.71 -18.54
N PRO A 69 -11.70 -7.65 -19.44
CA PRO A 69 -10.32 -7.97 -19.77
C PRO A 69 -9.52 -6.73 -20.20
N GLY A 70 -8.55 -6.34 -19.37
CA GLY A 70 -7.67 -5.18 -19.62
C GLY A 70 -8.22 -3.83 -19.13
N TYR A 71 -9.39 -3.77 -18.49
CA TYR A 71 -9.94 -2.52 -17.97
C TYR A 71 -10.72 -2.71 -16.66
N TYR A 72 -10.52 -1.79 -15.74
CA TYR A 72 -11.27 -1.70 -14.48
C TYR A 72 -11.72 -0.26 -14.25
N SER A 73 -12.95 -0.07 -13.79
CA SER A 73 -13.46 1.22 -13.36
C SER A 73 -14.31 1.11 -12.12
N VAL A 74 -14.18 2.09 -11.23
CA VAL A 74 -15.00 2.21 -10.03
C VAL A 74 -15.23 3.68 -9.69
N PHE A 75 -16.40 3.98 -9.15
CA PHE A 75 -16.68 5.28 -8.55
C PHE A 75 -16.37 5.25 -7.05
N LEU A 76 -15.51 6.15 -6.59
CA LEU A 76 -15.08 6.28 -5.20
C LEU A 76 -16.00 7.26 -4.47
N ASP A 77 -17.04 6.75 -3.81
CA ASP A 77 -18.12 7.54 -3.20
C ASP A 77 -17.62 8.54 -2.14
N THR A 78 -16.54 8.23 -1.41
CA THR A 78 -16.02 9.15 -0.39
C THR A 78 -15.41 10.41 -0.99
N TYR A 79 -14.77 10.30 -2.16
CA TYR A 79 -14.09 11.40 -2.82
C TYR A 79 -14.80 11.93 -4.07
N GLN A 80 -15.88 11.27 -4.47
CA GLN A 80 -16.63 11.55 -5.70
C GLN A 80 -15.73 11.48 -6.96
N VAL A 81 -14.75 10.58 -6.96
CA VAL A 81 -13.77 10.42 -8.05
C VAL A 81 -14.11 9.15 -8.83
N LYS A 82 -14.16 9.26 -10.17
CA LYS A 82 -14.15 8.08 -11.03
C LYS A 82 -12.70 7.65 -11.26
N ALA A 83 -12.38 6.42 -10.89
CA ALA A 83 -11.10 5.78 -11.19
C ALA A 83 -11.26 4.81 -12.37
N GLU A 84 -10.29 4.83 -13.27
CA GLU A 84 -10.21 3.96 -14.43
C GLU A 84 -8.77 3.47 -14.60
N LEU A 85 -8.59 2.17 -14.73
CA LEU A 85 -7.29 1.51 -14.76
C LEU A 85 -7.20 0.59 -15.97
N THR A 86 -6.04 0.62 -16.62
CA THR A 86 -5.66 -0.37 -17.64
C THR A 86 -4.17 -0.69 -17.49
N SER A 87 -3.71 -1.73 -18.16
CA SER A 87 -2.32 -2.16 -18.07
C SER A 87 -1.73 -2.50 -19.43
N THR A 88 -0.43 -2.25 -19.54
CA THR A 88 0.44 -2.79 -20.59
C THR A 88 1.20 -4.00 -20.05
N LYS A 89 2.16 -4.54 -20.81
CA LYS A 89 2.98 -5.66 -20.36
C LYS A 89 3.77 -5.39 -19.07
N ARG A 90 4.13 -4.13 -18.76
CA ARG A 90 5.03 -3.77 -17.64
C ARG A 90 4.70 -2.43 -16.97
N GLY A 91 3.53 -1.86 -17.22
CA GLY A 91 3.12 -0.58 -16.64
C GLY A 91 1.61 -0.48 -16.58
N ALA A 92 1.10 0.22 -15.57
CA ALA A 92 -0.32 0.55 -15.46
C ALA A 92 -0.56 1.99 -15.94
N LEU A 93 -1.75 2.23 -16.46
CA LEU A 93 -2.23 3.54 -16.86
C LEU A 93 -3.50 3.83 -16.06
N HIS A 94 -3.48 4.94 -15.36
CA HIS A 94 -4.55 5.36 -14.47
C HIS A 94 -5.18 6.64 -15.02
N ARG A 95 -6.50 6.71 -15.06
CA ARG A 95 -7.25 7.93 -15.34
C ARG A 95 -8.20 8.20 -14.19
N TYR A 96 -8.11 9.40 -13.63
CA TYR A 96 -8.94 9.85 -12.52
C TYR A 96 -9.75 11.07 -12.95
N THR A 97 -11.07 10.99 -12.81
CA THR A 97 -11.98 12.11 -13.05
C THR A 97 -12.41 12.67 -11.71
N PHE A 98 -11.85 13.83 -11.36
CA PHE A 98 -12.15 14.52 -10.11
C PHE A 98 -13.38 15.42 -10.25
N PRO A 99 -14.13 15.66 -9.16
CA PRO A 99 -15.08 16.77 -9.09
C PRO A 99 -14.31 18.10 -9.09
N GLU A 100 -15.01 19.20 -9.34
CA GLU A 100 -14.43 20.54 -9.17
C GLU A 100 -14.01 20.74 -7.70
N SER A 101 -12.71 20.94 -7.47
CA SER A 101 -12.15 21.12 -6.14
C SER A 101 -10.80 21.84 -6.18
N LYS A 102 -10.48 22.58 -5.12
CA LYS A 102 -9.16 23.16 -4.88
C LYS A 102 -8.24 22.24 -4.06
N GLU A 103 -8.78 21.13 -3.55
CA GLU A 103 -8.11 20.21 -2.64
C GLU A 103 -8.08 18.79 -3.22
N ALA A 104 -7.93 18.66 -4.54
CA ALA A 104 -7.70 17.37 -5.19
C ALA A 104 -6.22 17.00 -5.08
N GLY A 105 -5.94 15.71 -4.86
CA GLY A 105 -4.57 15.22 -4.75
C GLY A 105 -4.49 13.70 -4.74
N PHE A 106 -3.28 13.21 -4.48
CA PHE A 106 -2.98 11.79 -4.39
C PHE A 106 -2.29 11.48 -3.07
N ILE A 107 -2.54 10.27 -2.57
CA ILE A 107 -1.74 9.64 -1.54
C ILE A 107 -0.99 8.49 -2.19
N LEU A 108 0.33 8.48 -2.01
CA LEU A 108 1.22 7.41 -2.42
C LEU A 108 1.74 6.72 -1.16
N ASP A 109 1.32 5.48 -0.94
CA ASP A 109 1.72 4.69 0.21
C ASP A 109 2.67 3.56 -0.23
N LEU A 110 3.93 3.68 0.19
CA LEU A 110 4.96 2.67 -0.01
C LEU A 110 5.07 1.69 1.16
N ASP A 111 4.55 2.05 2.33
CA ASP A 111 4.64 1.23 3.53
C ASP A 111 3.57 0.12 3.53
N TYR A 112 2.50 0.32 2.76
CA TYR A 112 1.44 -0.67 2.58
C TYR A 112 2.01 -2.06 2.24
N SER A 113 1.61 -3.05 3.03
CA SER A 113 1.94 -4.46 2.78
C SER A 113 0.80 -5.36 3.26
N LEU A 114 0.39 -6.31 2.41
CA LEU A 114 -0.70 -7.25 2.69
C LEU A 114 -0.38 -8.23 3.83
N GLN A 115 0.90 -8.38 4.21
CA GLN A 115 1.37 -9.30 5.26
C GLN A 115 2.16 -8.64 6.39
N ARG A 116 2.15 -7.30 6.53
CA ARG A 116 2.97 -6.58 7.54
C ARG A 116 4.46 -6.96 7.43
N GLN A 117 4.98 -7.04 6.20
CA GLN A 117 6.41 -7.27 5.94
C GLN A 117 7.21 -6.05 6.44
N ILE A 118 8.45 -6.28 6.90
CA ILE A 118 9.32 -5.19 7.34
C ILE A 118 9.99 -4.58 6.10
N ASN A 119 9.64 -3.33 5.82
CA ASN A 119 10.30 -2.53 4.81
C ASN A 119 11.67 -2.12 5.35
N SER A 120 12.74 -2.68 4.79
CA SER A 120 14.10 -2.40 5.22
C SER A 120 14.63 -1.10 4.61
N GLU A 121 14.20 -0.80 3.39
CA GLU A 121 14.54 0.44 2.68
C GLU A 121 13.30 0.91 1.88
N MET A 122 13.00 2.20 1.95
CA MET A 122 11.97 2.89 1.15
C MET A 122 12.49 4.26 0.78
N GLU A 123 12.52 4.58 -0.49
CA GLU A 123 12.99 5.87 -0.99
C GLU A 123 12.08 6.37 -2.10
N ILE A 124 11.79 7.67 -2.08
CA ILE A 124 11.10 8.40 -3.16
C ILE A 124 11.97 9.61 -3.50
N GLU A 125 12.23 9.77 -4.79
CA GLU A 125 12.88 10.94 -5.37
C GLU A 125 11.88 11.64 -6.31
N VAL A 126 11.70 12.95 -6.12
CA VAL A 126 10.96 13.79 -7.07
C VAL A 126 11.96 14.27 -8.12
N ILE A 127 11.85 13.71 -9.32
CA ILE A 127 12.75 14.01 -10.44
C ILE A 127 12.34 15.34 -11.11
N SER A 128 11.04 15.55 -11.27
CA SER A 128 10.49 16.75 -11.89
C SER A 128 9.04 17.02 -11.45
N ASP A 129 8.45 18.11 -11.96
CA ASP A 129 7.05 18.46 -11.76
C ASP A 129 6.07 17.37 -12.23
N THR A 130 6.53 16.39 -13.01
CA THR A 130 5.70 15.33 -13.59
C THR A 130 6.24 13.92 -13.38
N GLU A 131 7.35 13.76 -12.65
CA GLU A 131 8.04 12.48 -12.52
C GLU A 131 8.56 12.25 -11.10
N ILE A 132 8.25 11.07 -10.58
CA ILE A 132 8.76 10.54 -9.33
C ILE A 132 9.35 9.16 -9.58
N CYS A 133 10.46 8.85 -8.91
CA CYS A 133 11.06 7.53 -8.88
C CYS A 133 11.11 7.05 -7.44
N GLY A 134 11.04 5.74 -7.22
CA GLY A 134 11.19 5.19 -5.90
C GLY A 134 11.55 3.71 -5.95
N HIS A 135 12.05 3.23 -4.83
CA HIS A 135 12.31 1.80 -4.63
C HIS A 135 11.93 1.39 -3.21
N LYS A 136 11.62 0.11 -3.08
CA LYS A 136 11.25 -0.53 -1.84
C LYS A 136 11.94 -1.88 -1.75
N LYS A 137 12.51 -2.16 -0.59
CA LYS A 137 13.14 -3.43 -0.27
C LYS A 137 12.50 -4.02 0.98
N GLN A 138 11.82 -5.15 0.80
CA GLN A 138 11.24 -5.92 1.90
C GLN A 138 12.20 -7.02 2.33
N CYS A 139 12.36 -7.18 3.65
CA CYS A 139 13.03 -8.34 4.23
C CYS A 139 12.01 -9.16 5.00
N ILE A 140 12.04 -10.47 4.78
CA ILE A 140 11.28 -11.43 5.61
C ILE A 140 11.91 -11.41 7.01
N GLY A 141 11.18 -10.85 7.96
CA GLY A 141 11.52 -10.94 9.38
C GLY A 141 11.31 -12.37 9.87
N LEU A 142 12.30 -13.24 9.72
CA LEU A 142 12.40 -14.38 10.63
C LEU A 142 12.60 -13.79 12.02
N LEU A 143 11.62 -13.98 12.91
CA LEU A 143 11.76 -13.78 14.35
C LEU A 143 12.88 -14.70 14.85
N THR A 144 14.11 -14.29 14.65
CA THR A 144 15.26 -14.87 15.31
C THR A 144 15.39 -14.05 16.57
N ASN A 145 14.82 -14.56 17.67
CA ASN A 145 15.25 -14.18 19.01
C ASN A 145 16.72 -14.59 19.15
N ILE A 146 17.63 -13.82 18.56
CA ILE A 146 19.05 -13.89 18.92
C ILE A 146 19.13 -13.10 20.22
N LEU A 147 18.94 -13.82 21.33
CA LEU A 147 19.52 -13.46 22.61
C LEU A 147 21.02 -13.25 22.36
N ILE A 148 21.45 -12.01 22.17
CA ILE A 148 22.85 -11.66 22.35
C ILE A 148 23.08 -11.71 23.86
N SER A 149 23.34 -12.90 24.40
CA SER A 149 23.94 -13.02 25.72
C SER A 149 25.35 -12.45 25.59
N MET A 150 25.58 -11.27 26.14
CA MET A 150 26.94 -10.78 26.31
C MET A 150 27.70 -11.80 27.17
N PRO A 151 28.87 -12.30 26.74
CA PRO A 151 29.71 -13.08 27.63
C PRO A 151 30.24 -12.15 28.72
N SER A 152 29.83 -12.40 29.95
CA SER A 152 30.53 -11.91 31.13
C SER A 152 31.86 -12.66 31.25
N SER A 153 32.97 -11.97 31.04
CA SER A 153 34.29 -12.48 31.41
C SER A 153 35.01 -11.47 32.30
N GLN A 154 34.79 -11.68 33.59
CA GLN A 154 35.74 -11.68 34.72
C GLN A 154 36.97 -10.76 34.67
N SER A 155 37.10 -10.00 35.75
CA SER A 155 38.30 -9.32 36.22
C SER A 155 39.47 -10.28 36.43
N LEU A 156 40.65 -9.92 35.94
CA LEU A 156 41.93 -10.44 36.47
C LEU A 156 42.90 -9.27 36.64
N SER A 157 43.11 -8.90 37.90
CA SER A 157 44.29 -8.15 38.36
C SER A 157 45.54 -9.02 38.30
N PRO A 158 46.72 -8.45 38.05
CA PRO A 158 47.93 -8.97 38.66
C PRO A 158 48.70 -7.90 39.44
N THR A 159 49.10 -8.30 40.64
CA THR A 159 50.10 -7.71 41.51
C THR A 159 51.49 -7.76 40.86
N LEU A 160 52.24 -6.67 40.94
CA LEU A 160 53.59 -6.59 41.55
C LEU A 160 53.85 -5.13 41.95
#